data_AF-A0A6A7RW00-F1
#
_entry.id   AF-A0A6A7RW00-F1
#
_cell.length_a   1.000
_cell.length_b   1.000
_cell.length_c   1.000
_cell.angle_alpha   90.00
_cell.angle_beta   90.00
_cell.angle_gamma   90.00
#
_symmetry.space_group_name_H-M   'P 1'
#
loop_
_entity.id
_entity.type
_entity.pdbx_description
1 polymer ?
#
loop_
_entity_poly.entity_id
_entity_poly.type
_entity_poly.pdbx_seq_one_letter_code
_entity_poly.pdbx_strand_id
1 'polypeptide(L)'
;MLLHDSAARDYLEYAIAVVKGRALPDVKDGLKPVQRRVLFAMRELGLSATAKPVKSARVVGDVIGKYHPHGDTSAYDAMVRVA
;
A
#
# COMPACT_ATOMS: atom_id res chain seq x y z
N MET A 1 -27.85 -17.19 -13.81
CA MET A 1 -26.74 -17.51 -12.88
C MET A 1 -27.33 -17.58 -11.48
N LEU A 2 -27.19 -18.70 -10.78
CA LEU A 2 -27.78 -18.86 -9.44
C LEU A 2 -26.96 -18.05 -8.43
N LEU A 3 -27.60 -17.58 -7.35
CA LEU A 3 -26.97 -16.74 -6.32
C LEU A 3 -25.73 -17.40 -5.69
N HIS A 4 -25.74 -18.72 -5.56
CA HIS A 4 -24.60 -19.46 -4.99
C HIS A 4 -23.37 -19.44 -5.91
N ASP A 5 -23.56 -19.54 -7.23
CA ASP A 5 -22.49 -19.46 -8.22
C ASP A 5 -21.86 -18.06 -8.25
N SER A 6 -22.68 -17.01 -8.17
CA SER A 6 -22.18 -15.63 -8.12
C SER A 6 -21.41 -15.35 -6.84
N ALA A 7 -21.95 -15.77 -5.69
CA ALA A 7 -21.30 -15.55 -4.40
C ALA A 7 -19.95 -16.27 -4.30
N ALA A 8 -19.86 -17.52 -4.78
CA ALA A 8 -18.61 -18.28 -4.78
C ALA A 8 -17.54 -17.61 -5.68
N ARG A 9 -17.95 -17.09 -6.84
CA ARG A 9 -17.06 -16.37 -7.75
C ARG A 9 -16.57 -15.06 -7.14
N ASP A 10 -17.47 -14.23 -6.63
CA ASP A 10 -17.12 -12.93 -6.06
C ASP A 10 -16.19 -13.08 -4.84
N TYR A 11 -16.45 -14.11 -4.01
CA TYR A 11 -15.58 -14.47 -2.90
C TYR A 11 -14.17 -14.84 -3.37
N LEU A 12 -14.06 -15.70 -4.40
CA LEU A 12 -12.78 -16.14 -4.93
C LEU A 12 -11.99 -14.97 -5.54
N GLU A 13 -12.66 -14.10 -6.31
CA GLU A 13 -12.03 -12.91 -6.91
C GLU A 13 -11.48 -11.97 -5.82
N TYR A 14 -12.27 -11.70 -4.77
CA TYR A 14 -11.82 -10.89 -3.64
C TYR A 14 -10.65 -11.55 -2.87
N ALA A 15 -10.75 -12.85 -2.59
CA ALA A 15 -9.71 -13.58 -1.88
C ALA A 15 -8.36 -13.52 -2.63
N ILE A 16 -8.37 -13.77 -3.93
CA ILE A 16 -7.17 -13.69 -4.77
C ILE A 16 -6.62 -12.25 -4.79
N ALA A 17 -7.49 -11.25 -4.95
CA ALA A 17 -7.09 -9.84 -4.97
C ALA A 17 -6.44 -9.42 -3.64
N VAL A 18 -6.94 -9.89 -2.50
CA VAL A 18 -6.37 -9.62 -1.18
C VAL A 18 -5.01 -10.30 -1.02
N VAL A 19 -4.89 -11.58 -1.37
CA VAL A 19 -3.64 -12.34 -1.20
C VAL A 19 -2.52 -11.69 -2.02
N LYS A 20 -2.76 -11.43 -3.31
CA LYS A 20 -1.75 -10.88 -4.22
C LYS A 20 -1.54 -9.38 -4.08
N GLY A 21 -2.61 -8.63 -3.88
CA GLY A 21 -2.61 -7.16 -3.94
C GLY A 21 -2.45 -6.45 -2.60
N ARG A 22 -2.45 -7.18 -1.47
CA ARG A 22 -2.44 -6.57 -0.14
C ARG A 22 -1.63 -7.35 0.89
N ALA A 23 -1.86 -8.66 1.02
CA ALA A 23 -1.42 -9.42 2.18
C ALA A 23 0.04 -9.86 2.09
N LEU A 24 0.43 -10.46 0.95
CA LEU A 24 1.76 -11.04 0.76
C LEU A 24 2.75 -10.02 0.18
N PRO A 25 4.03 -10.05 0.60
CA PRO A 25 5.09 -9.30 -0.06
C PRO A 25 5.47 -9.93 -1.41
N ASP A 26 6.06 -9.11 -2.29
CA ASP A 26 6.70 -9.63 -3.50
C ASP A 26 8.05 -10.27 -3.14
N VAL A 27 8.41 -11.38 -3.77
CA VAL A 27 9.67 -12.09 -3.51
C VAL A 27 10.91 -11.29 -3.92
N LYS A 28 10.77 -10.37 -4.89
CA LYS A 28 11.90 -9.62 -5.44
C LYS A 28 12.45 -8.57 -4.48
N ASP A 29 11.56 -7.94 -3.71
CA ASP A 29 11.92 -6.85 -2.80
C ASP A 29 11.49 -7.10 -1.34
N GLY A 30 10.70 -8.13 -1.07
CA GLY A 30 10.17 -8.43 0.26
C GLY A 30 9.11 -7.43 0.74
N LEU A 31 8.62 -6.54 -0.13
CA LEU A 31 7.72 -5.45 0.25
C LEU A 31 6.28 -5.73 -0.13
N LYS A 32 5.36 -5.37 0.79
CA LYS A 32 3.93 -5.27 0.48
C LYS A 32 3.67 -4.08 -0.43
N PRO A 33 2.59 -4.09 -1.24
CA PRO A 33 2.28 -2.99 -2.16
C PRO A 33 2.19 -1.61 -1.52
N VAL A 34 1.66 -1.49 -0.29
CA VAL A 34 1.59 -0.20 0.42
C VAL A 34 2.97 0.32 0.82
N GLN A 35 3.89 -0.55 1.25
CA GLN A 35 5.25 -0.19 1.65
C GLN A 35 6.04 0.35 0.46
N ARG A 36 5.90 -0.31 -0.71
CA ARG A 36 6.54 0.15 -1.96
C ARG A 36 6.06 1.54 -2.37
N ARG A 37 4.76 1.82 -2.24
CA ARG A 37 4.17 3.14 -2.55
C ARG A 37 4.69 4.23 -1.61
N VAL A 38 4.87 3.92 -0.32
CA VAL A 38 5.47 4.85 0.65
C VAL A 38 6.89 5.21 0.25
N LEU A 39 7.76 4.22 0.01
CA LEU A 39 9.15 4.46 -0.38
C LEU A 39 9.25 5.20 -1.72
N PHE A 40 8.36 4.89 -2.66
CA PHE A 40 8.28 5.59 -3.94
C PHE A 40 7.90 7.06 -3.76
N ALA A 41 6.86 7.37 -2.98
CA ALA A 41 6.47 8.74 -2.69
C ALA A 41 7.59 9.52 -1.97
N MET A 42 8.29 8.90 -1.02
CA MET A 42 9.45 9.52 -0.36
C MET A 42 10.57 9.86 -1.35
N ARG A 43 10.84 8.96 -2.32
CA ARG A 43 11.79 9.20 -3.39
C ARG A 43 11.36 10.37 -4.29
N GLU A 44 10.10 10.42 -4.69
CA GLU A 44 9.56 11.53 -5.51
C GLU A 44 9.57 12.88 -4.78
N LEU A 45 9.43 12.86 -3.45
CA LEU A 45 9.57 14.03 -2.59
C LEU A 45 11.04 14.44 -2.33
N GLY A 46 12.02 13.68 -2.83
CA GLY A 46 13.44 13.93 -2.61
C GLY A 46 13.92 13.66 -1.18
N LEU A 47 13.21 12.80 -0.43
CA LEU A 47 13.52 12.48 0.96
C LEU A 47 14.58 11.36 1.04
N SER A 48 15.82 11.70 0.70
CA SER A 48 16.97 10.82 0.91
C SER A 48 17.39 10.76 2.38
N ALA A 49 18.30 9.84 2.73
CA ALA A 49 18.80 9.68 4.09
C ALA A 49 19.49 10.95 4.66
N THR A 50 19.99 11.83 3.79
CA THR A 50 20.63 13.10 4.18
C THR A 50 19.68 14.30 4.14
N ALA A 51 18.44 14.11 3.67
CA ALA A 51 17.46 15.18 3.57
C ALA A 51 16.93 15.60 4.94
N LYS A 52 16.50 16.86 5.07
CA LYS A 52 15.85 17.34 6.29
C LYS A 52 14.52 16.58 6.50
N PRO A 53 14.25 16.05 7.70
CA PRO A 53 12.98 15.38 7.99
C PRO A 53 11.79 16.29 7.74
N VAL A 54 10.72 15.72 7.18
CA VAL A 54 9.43 16.38 6.98
C VAL A 54 8.37 15.73 7.86
N LYS A 55 7.24 16.42 8.06
CA LYS A 55 6.12 15.86 8.81
C LYS A 55 5.58 14.60 8.11
N SER A 56 5.39 13.52 8.86
CA SER A 56 4.80 12.26 8.39
C SER A 56 3.49 12.46 7.62
N ALA A 57 2.63 13.38 8.07
CA ALA A 57 1.38 13.72 7.40
C ALA A 57 1.57 14.19 5.94
N ARG A 58 2.70 14.84 5.62
CA ARG A 58 3.01 15.26 4.24
C ARG A 58 3.26 14.04 3.35
N VAL A 59 4.04 13.06 3.84
CA VAL A 59 4.35 11.83 3.09
C VAL A 59 3.08 10.98 2.94
N VAL A 60 2.33 10.77 4.02
CA VAL A 60 1.05 10.04 3.98
C VAL A 60 0.07 10.68 3.02
N GLY A 61 -0.06 12.02 3.04
CA GLY A 61 -0.91 12.78 2.13
C GLY A 61 -0.53 12.57 0.65
N ASP A 62 0.76 12.56 0.32
CA ASP A 62 1.23 12.31 -1.05
C ASP A 62 0.95 10.86 -1.49
N VAL A 63 1.17 9.90 -0.59
CA VAL A 63 0.88 8.47 -0.84
C VAL A 63 -0.59 8.26 -1.15
N ILE A 64 -1.51 8.78 -0.33
CA ILE A 64 -2.95 8.58 -0.54
C ILE A 64 -3.48 9.37 -1.74
N GLY A 65 -2.92 10.56 -1.98
CA GLY A 65 -3.35 11.43 -3.08
C GLY A 65 -2.96 10.91 -4.45
N LYS A 66 -1.85 10.16 -4.57
CA LYS A 66 -1.30 9.75 -5.87
C LYS A 66 -1.25 8.24 -6.09
N TYR A 67 -0.99 7.44 -5.05
CA TYR A 67 -0.57 6.05 -5.23
C TYR A 67 -1.39 5.01 -4.44
N HIS A 68 -2.12 5.43 -3.41
CA HIS A 68 -2.83 4.53 -2.50
C HIS A 68 -4.24 5.04 -2.15
N PRO A 69 -5.26 4.71 -2.96
CA PRO A 69 -6.63 5.21 -2.77
C PRO A 69 -7.37 4.47 -1.63
N HIS A 70 -6.74 4.38 -0.47
CA HIS A 70 -7.24 3.73 0.75
C HIS A 70 -6.91 4.60 1.96
N GLY A 71 -7.43 4.22 3.13
CA GLY A 71 -7.33 5.03 4.35
C GLY A 71 -5.90 5.41 4.74
N ASP A 72 -5.75 6.62 5.25
CA ASP A 72 -4.50 7.20 5.73
C ASP A 72 -3.80 6.35 6.79
N THR A 73 -4.58 5.73 7.67
CA THR A 73 -4.11 4.86 8.76
C THR A 73 -3.29 3.69 8.19
N SER A 74 -3.73 3.09 7.08
CA SER A 74 -3.02 1.98 6.46
C SER A 74 -1.69 2.38 5.83
N ALA A 75 -1.61 3.59 5.27
CA ALA A 75 -0.38 4.17 4.74
C ALA A 75 0.57 4.58 5.87
N TYR A 76 0.05 5.16 6.95
CA TYR A 76 0.82 5.56 8.12
C TYR A 76 1.43 4.34 8.84
N ASP A 77 0.64 3.31 9.13
CA ASP A 77 1.12 2.09 9.76
C ASP A 77 2.18 1.38 8.91
N ALA A 78 2.01 1.40 7.59
CA ALA A 78 3.00 0.86 6.67
C ALA A 78 4.31 1.65 6.70
N MET A 79 4.22 2.99 6.75
CA MET A 79 5.37 3.88 6.82
C MET A 79 6.14 3.71 8.15
N VAL A 80 5.44 3.55 9.27
CA VAL A 80 6.07 3.29 10.57
C VAL A 80 6.79 1.94 10.58
N ARG A 81 6.24 0.91 9.91
CA ARG A 81 6.87 -0.42 9.84
C ARG A 81 8.11 -0.52 8.96
N VAL A 82 8.33 0.43 8.05
CA VAL A 82 9.55 0.47 7.22
C VAL A 82 10.60 1.43 7.76
N ALA A 83 10.29 2.18 8.81
CA ALA A 83 11.19 3.09 9.50
C ALA A 83 12.06 2.38 10.55
#